data_AF-A0A0G0V3B7-F1
#
_entry.id   AF-A0A0G0V3B7-F1
#
_cell.length_a   1.000
_cell.length_b   1.000
_cell.length_c   1.000
_cell.angle_alpha   90.00
_cell.angle_beta   90.00
_cell.angle_gamma   90.00
#
_symmetry.space_group_name_H-M   'P 1'
#
loop_
_entity.id
_entity.type
_entity.pdbx_description
1 polymer ?
#
loop_
_entity_poly.entity_id
_entity_poly.type
_entity_poly.pdbx_seq_one_letter_code
_entity_poly.pdbx_strand_id
1 'polypeptide(L)'
;MRIKLFLFFYLAVITSLFFYSFTQVDLSLTLSQSSIWQVIQKQFQHIGFFERATSTYLYTIIVSLLFVFYFIFLYLARKKKIDSKTVWVAILFAGILLAFSYNAFSYDLFNYIFDAKIVTYYHESPFIHKALDYGGDPMLNFMRWTHRTYPYGPTWLGLTVPLSFLGMNYFLPTFFLFKFLISASFIGSCYMVYKISGKLFPEDRLFHLSFWALNPLVLIEGLVSSHNDMPMIFLTLSSIYLFILRKRALSLVSYVLSVGVKYSTAFLLPVALWLSYLEKKKKPIDWNNVFIALTSLSVLAMLLASIRTNFQPWYLLPPLSFATFISKRPYVLVPSLVLSIAGVLVYAAYVYLTDYNKDYPTTVSNIEAAGFALAALLTVVIAMFGKTLRTKLLR
;
A
#
# COMPACT_ATOMS: atom_id res chain seq x y z
N MET A 1 -10.41 27.21 13.66
CA MET A 1 -9.08 27.12 14.32
C MET A 1 -8.65 25.68 14.61
N ARG A 2 -9.46 24.86 15.30
CA ARG A 2 -9.09 23.48 15.71
C ARG A 2 -8.73 22.52 14.56
N ILE A 3 -9.48 22.50 13.44
CA ILE A 3 -9.20 21.59 12.30
C ILE A 3 -7.90 21.96 11.57
N LYS A 4 -7.60 23.26 11.42
CA LYS A 4 -6.35 23.72 10.78
C LYS A 4 -5.13 23.30 11.59
N LEU A 5 -5.19 23.44 12.91
CA LEU A 5 -4.12 23.01 13.82
C LEU A 5 -3.95 21.48 13.80
N PHE A 6 -5.05 20.74 13.82
CA PHE A 6 -5.05 19.28 13.65
C PHE A 6 -4.36 18.86 12.34
N LEU A 7 -4.74 19.47 11.22
CA LEU A 7 -4.14 19.19 9.93
C LEU A 7 -2.64 19.54 9.93
N PHE A 8 -2.25 20.70 10.45
CA PHE A 8 -0.85 21.11 10.56
C PHE A 8 0.01 20.05 11.26
N PHE A 9 -0.43 19.55 12.41
CA PHE A 9 0.32 18.49 13.10
C PHE A 9 0.34 17.17 12.33
N TYR A 10 -0.75 16.79 11.66
CA TYR A 10 -0.71 15.62 10.77
C TYR A 10 0.32 15.77 9.65
N LEU A 11 0.38 16.94 8.99
CA LEU A 11 1.38 17.21 7.94
C LEU A 11 2.81 17.17 8.51
N ALA A 12 3.01 17.63 9.75
CA ALA A 12 4.29 17.51 10.44
C ALA A 12 4.69 16.03 10.66
N VAL A 13 3.75 15.16 11.08
CA VAL A 13 4.04 13.72 11.21
C VAL A 13 4.39 13.06 9.88
N ILE A 14 3.69 13.43 8.79
CA ILE A 14 4.02 12.96 7.44
C ILE A 14 5.42 13.44 7.00
N THR A 15 5.78 14.67 7.37
CA THR A 15 7.12 15.22 7.13
C THR A 15 8.18 14.46 7.92
N SER A 16 7.89 14.09 9.18
CA SER A 16 8.76 13.23 9.98
C SER A 16 8.94 11.85 9.36
N LEU A 17 7.87 11.23 8.83
CA LEU A 17 7.97 9.96 8.10
C LEU A 17 8.83 10.09 6.83
N PHE A 18 8.67 11.18 6.07
CA PHE A 18 9.51 11.48 4.92
C PHE A 18 11.00 11.50 5.28
N PHE A 19 11.39 12.28 6.30
CA PHE A 19 12.79 12.32 6.74
C PHE A 19 13.26 11.00 7.33
N TYR A 20 12.42 10.34 8.13
CA TYR A 20 12.75 9.04 8.72
C TYR A 20 13.09 8.01 7.66
N SER A 21 12.43 8.04 6.49
CA SER A 21 12.71 7.10 5.40
C SER A 21 14.18 7.06 4.97
N PHE A 22 14.88 8.20 5.07
CA PHE A 22 16.30 8.29 4.69
C PHE A 22 17.25 7.65 5.70
N THR A 23 16.77 7.35 6.92
CA THR A 23 17.58 6.59 7.90
C THR A 23 17.86 5.17 7.41
N GLN A 24 17.03 4.66 6.49
CA GLN A 24 17.10 3.30 5.98
C GLN A 24 17.77 3.22 4.59
N VAL A 25 18.43 4.29 4.12
CA VAL A 25 19.21 4.24 2.87
C VAL A 25 20.29 3.20 2.99
N ASP A 26 20.33 2.25 2.06
CA ASP A 26 21.28 1.13 2.07
C ASP A 26 22.72 1.66 2.16
N LEU A 27 23.56 1.00 2.97
CA LEU A 27 24.94 1.44 3.22
C LEU A 27 25.81 1.41 1.95
N SER A 28 25.45 0.58 0.97
CA SER A 28 26.12 0.48 -0.34
C SER A 28 25.57 1.47 -1.37
N LEU A 29 24.56 2.26 -1.04
CA LEU A 29 23.92 3.21 -1.95
C LEU A 29 24.30 4.65 -1.63
N THR A 30 24.79 5.39 -2.63
CA THR A 30 25.04 6.83 -2.54
C THR A 30 24.06 7.57 -3.45
N LEU A 31 23.16 8.38 -2.87
CA LEU A 31 22.12 9.07 -3.64
C LEU A 31 22.64 10.25 -4.47
N SER A 32 23.75 10.88 -4.07
CA SER A 32 24.39 11.95 -4.85
C SER A 32 25.89 12.00 -4.66
N GLN A 33 26.59 12.46 -5.69
CA GLN A 33 28.01 12.76 -5.64
C GLN A 33 28.33 14.06 -4.88
N SER A 34 27.33 14.90 -4.58
CA SER A 34 27.52 16.11 -3.79
C SER A 34 27.95 15.78 -2.36
N SER A 35 29.08 16.36 -1.93
CA SER A 35 29.66 16.13 -0.60
C SER A 35 28.70 16.50 0.54
N ILE A 36 27.95 17.59 0.39
CA ILE A 36 26.95 18.03 1.37
C ILE A 36 25.87 16.95 1.55
N TRP A 37 25.38 16.38 0.44
CA TRP A 37 24.32 15.37 0.53
C TRP A 37 24.83 14.05 1.09
N GLN A 38 26.09 13.68 0.82
CA GLN A 38 26.72 12.52 1.43
C GLN A 38 26.88 12.66 2.95
N VAL A 39 27.25 13.85 3.45
CA VAL A 39 27.34 14.10 4.90
C VAL A 39 25.98 13.94 5.55
N ILE A 40 24.93 14.53 4.96
CA ILE A 40 23.58 14.42 5.53
C ILE A 40 23.05 12.98 5.43
N GLN A 41 23.26 12.29 4.31
CA GLN A 41 22.88 10.88 4.15
C GLN A 41 23.55 10.01 5.22
N LYS A 42 24.85 10.20 5.46
CA LYS A 42 25.60 9.46 6.50
C LYS A 42 25.05 9.70 7.90
N GLN A 43 24.59 10.92 8.22
CA GLN A 43 23.93 11.20 9.51
C GLN A 43 22.61 10.43 9.66
N PHE A 44 21.79 10.39 8.61
CA PHE A 44 20.58 9.57 8.63
C PHE A 44 20.90 8.07 8.77
N GLN A 45 21.87 7.56 8.00
CA GLN A 45 22.33 6.18 8.09
C GLN A 45 22.91 5.84 9.46
N HIS A 46 23.61 6.78 10.12
CA HIS A 46 24.11 6.61 11.48
C HIS A 46 22.97 6.27 12.43
N ILE A 47 21.89 7.07 12.41
CA ILE A 47 20.70 6.81 13.22
C ILE A 47 20.11 5.44 12.89
N GLY A 48 19.88 5.15 11.60
CA GLY A 48 19.18 3.94 11.17
C GLY A 48 19.93 2.62 11.42
N PHE A 49 21.25 2.60 11.19
CA PHE A 49 22.05 1.37 11.22
C PHE A 49 22.94 1.24 12.45
N PHE A 50 23.37 2.34 13.05
CA PHE A 50 24.33 2.35 14.17
C PHE A 50 23.68 2.73 15.52
N GLU A 51 22.57 3.47 15.50
CA GLU A 51 21.76 3.75 16.70
C GLU A 51 20.37 3.11 16.62
N ARG A 52 20.34 1.80 16.36
CA ARG A 52 19.10 1.05 16.06
C ARG A 52 17.99 1.23 17.10
N ALA A 53 18.33 1.25 18.39
CA ALA A 53 17.35 1.51 19.46
C ALA A 53 16.70 2.89 19.31
N THR A 54 17.50 3.94 19.10
CA THR A 54 17.02 5.30 18.82
C THR A 54 16.14 5.33 17.57
N SER A 55 16.57 4.69 16.48
CA SER A 55 15.79 4.60 15.24
C SER A 55 14.45 3.89 15.47
N THR A 56 14.43 2.80 16.23
CA THR A 56 13.20 2.09 16.59
C THR A 56 12.26 2.99 17.40
N TYR A 57 12.76 3.73 18.40
CA TYR A 57 11.93 4.68 19.14
C TYR A 57 11.33 5.76 18.24
N LEU A 58 12.13 6.37 17.37
CA LEU A 58 11.66 7.38 16.42
C LEU A 58 10.58 6.80 15.49
N TYR A 59 10.82 5.61 14.92
CA TYR A 59 9.86 4.92 14.09
C TYR A 59 8.55 4.66 14.82
N THR A 60 8.60 4.06 16.01
CA THR A 60 7.43 3.71 16.81
C THR A 60 6.63 4.95 17.19
N ILE A 61 7.28 6.07 17.54
CA ILE A 61 6.62 7.35 17.81
C ILE A 61 5.90 7.86 16.56
N ILE A 62 6.58 7.91 15.41
CA ILE A 62 5.99 8.37 14.14
C ILE A 62 4.76 7.52 13.78
N VAL A 63 4.89 6.19 13.81
CA VAL A 63 3.80 5.26 13.52
C VAL A 63 2.63 5.41 14.49
N SER A 64 2.92 5.52 15.80
CA SER A 64 1.87 5.70 16.81
C SER A 64 1.09 6.99 16.57
N LEU A 65 1.80 8.10 16.26
CA LEU A 65 1.17 9.36 15.91
C LEU A 65 0.34 9.24 14.62
N LEU A 66 0.84 8.57 13.59
CA LEU A 66 0.07 8.31 12.36
C LEU A 66 -1.24 7.59 12.65
N PHE A 67 -1.23 6.55 13.50
CA PHE A 67 -2.45 5.85 13.91
C PHE A 67 -3.38 6.74 14.74
N VAL A 68 -2.85 7.56 15.66
CA VAL A 68 -3.66 8.54 16.42
C VAL A 68 -4.37 9.51 15.46
N PHE A 69 -3.64 10.12 14.53
CA PHE A 69 -4.23 11.01 13.53
C PHE A 69 -5.23 10.27 12.64
N TYR A 70 -4.91 9.06 12.20
CA TYR A 70 -5.82 8.22 11.41
C TYR A 70 -7.14 7.95 12.13
N PHE A 71 -7.09 7.58 13.42
CA PHE A 71 -8.31 7.39 14.22
C PHE A 71 -9.11 8.68 14.38
N ILE A 72 -8.45 9.82 14.55
CA ILE A 72 -9.12 11.12 14.60
C ILE A 72 -9.78 11.45 13.25
N PHE A 73 -9.11 11.21 12.11
CA PHE A 73 -9.71 11.36 10.78
C PHE A 73 -10.95 10.48 10.61
N LEU A 74 -10.86 9.20 10.97
CA LEU A 74 -12.00 8.27 10.95
C LEU A 74 -13.15 8.74 11.83
N TYR A 75 -12.85 9.20 13.04
CA TYR A 75 -13.83 9.72 13.99
C TYR A 75 -14.52 10.98 13.45
N LEU A 76 -13.75 11.97 12.97
CA LEU A 76 -14.27 13.22 12.42
C LEU A 76 -15.09 12.98 11.15
N ALA A 77 -14.64 12.10 10.26
CA ALA A 77 -15.38 11.70 9.07
C ALA A 77 -16.69 10.99 9.43
N ARG A 78 -16.67 10.08 10.41
CA ARG A 78 -17.89 9.40 10.90
C ARG A 78 -18.88 10.38 11.53
N LYS A 79 -18.39 11.39 12.25
CA LYS A 79 -19.22 12.45 12.86
C LYS A 79 -19.56 13.57 11.88
N LYS A 80 -19.15 13.48 10.61
CA LYS A 80 -19.34 14.52 9.57
C LYS A 80 -18.81 15.90 10.00
N LYS A 81 -17.73 15.91 10.79
CA LYS A 81 -17.07 17.11 11.34
C LYS A 81 -15.81 17.50 10.57
N ILE A 82 -15.57 16.89 9.41
CA ILE A 82 -14.45 17.21 8.52
C ILE A 82 -14.96 17.38 7.10
N ASP A 83 -14.42 18.34 6.39
CA ASP A 83 -14.77 18.62 5.01
C ASP A 83 -13.84 17.87 4.02
N SER A 84 -14.28 17.79 2.77
CA SER A 84 -13.55 17.13 1.69
C SER A 84 -12.19 17.77 1.41
N LYS A 85 -12.09 19.11 1.49
CA LYS A 85 -10.85 19.84 1.20
C LYS A 85 -9.76 19.47 2.20
N THR A 86 -10.08 19.42 3.50
CA THR A 86 -9.14 19.03 4.55
C THR A 86 -8.58 17.62 4.31
N VAL A 87 -9.45 16.65 3.97
CA VAL A 87 -9.02 15.28 3.66
C VAL A 87 -8.14 15.24 2.41
N TRP A 88 -8.52 15.96 1.34
CA TRP A 88 -7.72 16.00 0.11
C TRP A 88 -6.37 16.70 0.28
N VAL A 89 -6.27 17.75 1.11
CA VAL A 89 -4.98 18.36 1.42
C VAL A 89 -4.06 17.37 2.13
N ALA A 90 -4.58 16.60 3.10
CA ALA A 90 -3.83 15.55 3.76
C ALA A 90 -3.32 14.47 2.77
N ILE A 91 -4.20 13.99 1.88
CA ILE A 91 -3.88 12.97 0.88
C ILE A 91 -2.85 13.49 -0.13
N LEU A 92 -3.06 14.68 -0.69
CA LEU A 92 -2.16 15.24 -1.71
C LEU A 92 -0.80 15.58 -1.11
N PHE A 93 -0.77 16.14 0.11
CA PHE A 93 0.50 16.42 0.78
C PHE A 93 1.28 15.13 1.04
N ALA A 94 0.62 14.08 1.58
CA ALA A 94 1.26 12.80 1.80
C ALA A 94 1.72 12.14 0.49
N GLY A 95 0.86 12.08 -0.52
CA GLY A 95 1.18 11.53 -1.84
C GLY A 95 2.36 12.23 -2.49
N ILE A 96 2.35 13.56 -2.53
CA ILE A 96 3.41 14.35 -3.18
C ILE A 96 4.71 14.25 -2.38
N LEU A 97 4.68 14.50 -1.06
CA LEU A 97 5.91 14.52 -0.26
C LEU A 97 6.56 13.13 -0.20
N LEU A 98 5.77 12.07 0.05
CA LEU A 98 6.31 10.71 0.15
C LEU A 98 6.70 10.11 -1.21
N ALA A 99 6.29 10.71 -2.33
CA ALA A 99 6.86 10.36 -3.63
C ALA A 99 8.38 10.65 -3.70
N PHE A 100 8.87 11.60 -2.90
CA PHE A 100 10.30 11.90 -2.79
C PHE A 100 10.99 11.12 -1.66
N SER A 101 10.27 10.32 -0.88
CA SER A 101 10.87 9.54 0.21
C SER A 101 11.73 8.41 -0.34
N TYR A 102 12.64 7.90 0.50
CA TYR A 102 13.33 6.65 0.22
C TYR A 102 12.41 5.43 0.44
N ASN A 103 12.69 4.31 -0.23
CA ASN A 103 11.98 3.02 -0.10
C ASN A 103 12.42 2.24 1.14
N ALA A 104 12.25 2.87 2.31
CA ALA A 104 12.86 2.47 3.57
C ALA A 104 12.65 1.02 4.01
N PHE A 105 11.52 0.41 3.66
CA PHE A 105 11.11 -0.88 4.20
C PHE A 105 10.98 -1.98 3.15
N SER A 106 11.42 -1.72 1.91
CA SER A 106 11.33 -2.71 0.83
C SER A 106 12.37 -2.47 -0.25
N TYR A 107 12.94 -3.56 -0.77
CA TYR A 107 13.90 -3.54 -1.88
C TYR A 107 13.21 -3.82 -3.23
N ASP A 108 11.89 -3.99 -3.24
CA ASP A 108 11.12 -4.32 -4.44
C ASP A 108 11.25 -3.25 -5.53
N LEU A 109 11.29 -1.97 -5.15
CA LEU A 109 11.41 -0.87 -6.10
C LEU A 109 12.69 -0.99 -6.95
N PHE A 110 13.80 -1.42 -6.35
CA PHE A 110 15.05 -1.66 -7.08
C PHE A 110 14.93 -2.83 -8.05
N ASN A 111 14.21 -3.89 -7.66
CA ASN A 111 13.90 -4.98 -8.57
C ASN A 111 13.04 -4.53 -9.74
N TYR A 112 12.03 -3.69 -9.52
CA TYR A 112 11.20 -3.16 -10.62
C TYR A 112 12.02 -2.35 -11.62
N ILE A 113 12.94 -1.52 -11.11
CA ILE A 113 13.85 -0.73 -11.95
C ILE A 113 14.75 -1.67 -12.76
N PHE A 114 15.34 -2.69 -12.12
CA PHE A 114 16.23 -3.62 -12.80
C PHE A 114 15.50 -4.51 -13.82
N ASP A 115 14.29 -4.98 -13.48
CA ASP A 115 13.42 -5.74 -14.39
C ASP A 115 13.16 -4.95 -15.69
N ALA A 116 12.91 -3.63 -15.58
CA ALA A 116 12.77 -2.75 -16.74
C ALA A 116 14.12 -2.44 -17.44
N LYS A 117 15.21 -2.35 -16.68
CA LYS A 117 16.57 -2.14 -17.19
C LYS A 117 17.04 -3.28 -18.08
N ILE A 118 16.69 -4.53 -17.75
CA ILE A 118 16.93 -5.71 -18.61
C ILE A 118 16.40 -5.47 -20.03
N VAL A 119 15.22 -4.87 -20.16
CA VAL A 119 14.64 -4.53 -21.46
C VAL A 119 15.34 -3.33 -22.09
N THR A 120 15.51 -2.23 -21.35
CA THR A 120 15.91 -0.95 -21.95
C THR A 120 17.41 -0.80 -22.19
N TYR A 121 18.24 -1.45 -21.38
CA TYR A 121 19.69 -1.33 -21.44
C TYR A 121 20.37 -2.60 -21.93
N TYR A 122 19.90 -3.77 -21.47
CA TYR A 122 20.46 -5.06 -21.90
C TYR A 122 19.79 -5.65 -23.13
N HIS A 123 18.66 -5.09 -23.58
CA HIS A 123 17.89 -5.55 -24.75
C HIS A 123 17.43 -7.01 -24.66
N GLU A 124 17.23 -7.49 -23.44
CA GLU A 124 16.82 -8.86 -23.14
C GLU A 124 15.45 -8.90 -22.44
N SER A 125 14.94 -10.12 -22.22
CA SER A 125 13.63 -10.32 -21.59
C SER A 125 13.78 -10.69 -20.11
N PRO A 126 13.19 -9.91 -19.17
CA PRO A 126 13.28 -10.19 -17.73
C PRO A 126 12.43 -11.42 -17.32
N PHE A 127 11.65 -11.99 -18.25
CA PHE A 127 10.95 -13.25 -18.03
C PHE A 127 11.89 -14.46 -18.03
N ILE A 128 13.05 -14.35 -18.67
CA ILE A 128 14.04 -15.42 -18.80
C ILE A 128 15.39 -15.06 -18.17
N HIS A 129 15.73 -13.76 -18.10
CA HIS A 129 16.94 -13.27 -17.44
C HIS A 129 16.64 -12.68 -16.06
N LYS A 130 17.58 -12.86 -15.13
CA LYS A 130 17.54 -12.34 -13.76
C LYS A 130 18.68 -11.36 -13.55
N ALA A 131 18.62 -10.56 -12.47
CA ALA A 131 19.64 -9.55 -12.22
C ALA A 131 21.06 -10.13 -12.07
N LEU A 132 21.20 -11.32 -11.47
CA LEU A 132 22.50 -11.99 -11.32
C LEU A 132 23.17 -12.39 -12.65
N ASP A 133 22.46 -12.41 -13.78
CA ASP A 133 23.07 -12.71 -15.07
C ASP A 133 23.97 -11.55 -15.54
N TYR A 134 23.84 -10.36 -14.93
CA TYR A 134 24.59 -9.15 -15.25
C TYR A 134 25.53 -8.75 -14.08
N GLY A 135 26.42 -9.66 -13.68
CA GLY A 135 27.27 -9.53 -12.48
C GLY A 135 28.12 -8.26 -12.36
N GLY A 136 28.33 -7.52 -13.45
CA GLY A 136 29.04 -6.23 -13.45
C GLY A 136 28.17 -5.01 -13.16
N ASP A 137 26.84 -5.15 -12.99
CA ASP A 137 25.96 -4.01 -12.78
C ASP A 137 26.07 -3.44 -11.35
N PRO A 138 26.32 -2.12 -11.18
CA PRO A 138 26.45 -1.52 -9.85
C PRO A 138 25.21 -1.64 -8.97
N MET A 139 24.00 -1.83 -9.52
CA MET A 139 22.78 -1.98 -8.72
C MET A 139 22.80 -3.25 -7.86
N LEU A 140 23.56 -4.28 -8.26
CA LEU A 140 23.66 -5.53 -7.50
C LEU A 140 24.24 -5.34 -6.08
N ASN A 141 24.92 -4.23 -5.81
CA ASN A 141 25.52 -3.95 -4.50
C ASN A 141 24.51 -3.61 -3.40
N PHE A 142 23.30 -3.20 -3.75
CA PHE A 142 22.26 -2.78 -2.79
C PHE A 142 20.89 -3.42 -3.06
N MET A 143 20.76 -4.18 -4.14
CA MET A 143 19.54 -4.92 -4.46
C MET A 143 19.39 -6.18 -3.60
N ARG A 144 18.14 -6.62 -3.45
CA ARG A 144 17.78 -7.95 -2.93
C ARG A 144 16.93 -8.68 -3.95
N TRP A 145 16.76 -10.00 -3.79
CA TRP A 145 16.01 -10.84 -4.74
C TRP A 145 16.63 -10.89 -6.15
N THR A 146 17.95 -10.73 -6.26
CA THR A 146 18.67 -10.72 -7.56
C THR A 146 18.64 -12.05 -8.31
N HIS A 147 18.26 -13.14 -7.62
CA HIS A 147 18.23 -14.50 -8.16
C HIS A 147 16.92 -14.87 -8.89
N ARG A 148 15.85 -14.07 -8.75
CA ARG A 148 14.55 -14.37 -9.39
C ARG A 148 14.45 -13.72 -10.78
N THR A 149 13.70 -14.35 -11.66
CA THR A 149 13.16 -13.70 -12.86
C THR A 149 11.93 -12.86 -12.51
N TYR A 150 11.41 -12.12 -13.49
CA TYR A 150 10.26 -11.24 -13.35
C TYR A 150 8.96 -11.99 -13.00
N PRO A 151 8.32 -11.72 -11.84
CA PRO A 151 7.17 -12.46 -11.36
C PRO A 151 5.83 -11.78 -11.67
N TYR A 152 5.83 -10.64 -12.35
CA TYR A 152 4.65 -9.80 -12.56
C TYR A 152 4.08 -9.99 -13.97
N GLY A 153 2.97 -9.32 -14.27
CA GLY A 153 2.34 -9.40 -15.58
C GLY A 153 2.91 -8.39 -16.60
N PRO A 154 2.52 -8.52 -17.88
CA PRO A 154 3.03 -7.67 -18.96
C PRO A 154 2.63 -6.19 -18.84
N THR A 155 1.51 -5.87 -18.18
CA THR A 155 1.12 -4.46 -17.98
C THR A 155 2.08 -3.74 -17.04
N TRP A 156 2.57 -4.39 -15.98
CA TRP A 156 3.56 -3.76 -15.09
C TRP A 156 4.86 -3.46 -15.84
N LEU A 157 5.30 -4.37 -16.71
CA LEU A 157 6.48 -4.16 -17.55
C LEU A 157 6.25 -3.03 -18.55
N GLY A 158 5.09 -3.02 -19.22
CA GLY A 158 4.72 -1.95 -20.16
C GLY A 158 4.59 -0.56 -19.52
N LEU A 159 4.28 -0.48 -18.22
CA LEU A 159 4.26 0.78 -17.46
C LEU A 159 5.67 1.24 -17.06
N THR A 160 6.58 0.32 -16.79
CA THR A 160 7.90 0.60 -16.19
C THR A 160 9.02 0.75 -17.22
N VAL A 161 8.95 0.04 -18.35
CA VAL A 161 9.91 0.16 -19.47
C VAL A 161 10.04 1.60 -19.97
N PRO A 162 8.96 2.35 -20.24
CA PRO A 162 9.09 3.76 -20.65
C PRO A 162 9.79 4.63 -19.61
N LEU A 163 9.56 4.36 -18.31
CA LEU A 163 10.19 5.11 -17.22
C LEU A 163 11.69 4.80 -17.11
N SER A 164 12.07 3.53 -17.27
CA SER A 164 13.47 3.11 -17.33
C SER A 164 14.20 3.75 -18.53
N PHE A 165 13.53 3.79 -19.68
CA PHE A 165 14.05 4.44 -20.88
C PHE A 165 14.28 5.95 -20.68
N LEU A 166 13.28 6.66 -20.12
CA LEU A 166 13.39 8.08 -19.78
C LEU A 166 14.46 8.36 -18.73
N GLY A 167 14.75 7.40 -17.87
CA GLY A 167 15.83 7.46 -16.90
C GLY A 167 17.24 7.35 -17.49
N MET A 168 17.36 6.99 -18.78
CA MET A 168 18.64 6.94 -19.53
C MET A 168 19.73 6.14 -18.82
N ASN A 169 19.36 5.03 -18.18
CA ASN A 169 20.24 4.17 -17.36
C ASN A 169 20.83 4.86 -16.10
N TYR A 170 20.36 6.05 -15.73
CA TYR A 170 20.69 6.67 -14.45
C TYR A 170 19.71 6.23 -13.37
N PHE A 171 20.26 5.71 -12.26
CA PHE A 171 19.46 5.18 -11.16
C PHE A 171 18.50 6.21 -10.56
N LEU A 172 19.00 7.38 -10.14
CA LEU A 172 18.20 8.33 -9.35
C LEU A 172 17.00 8.94 -10.11
N PRO A 173 17.14 9.39 -11.38
CA PRO A 173 15.98 9.82 -12.17
C PRO A 173 14.97 8.69 -12.35
N THR A 174 15.44 7.48 -12.68
CA THR A 174 14.57 6.30 -12.84
C THR A 174 13.83 5.97 -11.54
N PHE A 175 14.52 6.02 -10.41
CA PHE A 175 13.96 5.82 -9.08
C PHE A 175 12.77 6.74 -8.83
N PHE A 176 12.94 8.05 -9.05
CA PHE A 176 11.84 9.00 -8.85
C PHE A 176 10.71 8.85 -9.87
N LEU A 177 11.00 8.51 -11.12
CA LEU A 177 9.95 8.22 -12.11
C LEU A 177 9.04 7.07 -11.65
N PHE A 178 9.62 5.99 -11.11
CA PHE A 178 8.85 4.88 -10.56
C PHE A 178 8.07 5.29 -9.31
N LYS A 179 8.69 6.05 -8.40
CA LYS A 179 8.01 6.63 -7.22
C LYS A 179 6.81 7.49 -7.63
N PHE A 180 6.95 8.31 -8.67
CA PHE A 180 5.87 9.17 -9.17
C PHE A 180 4.73 8.37 -9.78
N LEU A 181 5.01 7.31 -10.56
CA LEU A 181 3.97 6.41 -11.07
C LEU A 181 3.14 5.80 -9.93
N ILE A 182 3.81 5.35 -8.88
CA ILE A 182 3.19 4.70 -7.74
C ILE A 182 2.39 5.69 -6.90
N SER A 183 2.94 6.88 -6.62
CA SER A 183 2.23 7.94 -5.92
C SER A 183 1.02 8.46 -6.71
N ALA A 184 1.17 8.65 -8.02
CA ALA A 184 0.06 9.01 -8.90
C ALA A 184 -1.04 7.94 -8.88
N SER A 185 -0.67 6.66 -8.84
CA SER A 185 -1.61 5.54 -8.71
C SER A 185 -2.30 5.52 -7.35
N PHE A 186 -1.59 5.83 -6.25
CA PHE A 186 -2.19 6.03 -4.93
C PHE A 186 -3.23 7.16 -4.95
N ILE A 187 -2.89 8.34 -5.48
CA ILE A 187 -3.84 9.48 -5.59
C ILE A 187 -5.02 9.09 -6.49
N GLY A 188 -4.75 8.40 -7.60
CA GLY A 188 -5.77 7.85 -8.50
C GLY A 188 -6.71 6.87 -7.79
N SER A 189 -6.18 5.98 -6.95
CA SER A 189 -6.98 5.05 -6.15
C SER A 189 -7.87 5.80 -5.15
N CYS A 190 -7.35 6.84 -4.49
CA CYS A 190 -8.11 7.71 -3.59
C CYS A 190 -9.25 8.41 -4.33
N TYR A 191 -8.98 8.90 -5.53
CA TYR A 191 -9.99 9.50 -6.39
C TYR A 191 -11.07 8.49 -6.76
N MET A 192 -10.71 7.26 -7.14
CA MET A 192 -11.68 6.20 -7.42
C MET A 192 -12.52 5.85 -6.19
N VAL A 193 -11.93 5.72 -5.00
CA VAL A 193 -12.66 5.52 -3.73
C VAL A 193 -13.67 6.65 -3.52
N TYR A 194 -13.25 7.91 -3.68
CA TYR A 194 -14.13 9.07 -3.55
C TYR A 194 -15.31 9.04 -4.54
N LYS A 195 -15.06 8.64 -5.81
CA LYS A 195 -16.08 8.57 -6.87
C LYS A 195 -17.04 7.39 -6.69
N ILE A 196 -16.53 6.21 -6.37
CA ILE A 196 -17.34 5.01 -6.12
C ILE A 196 -18.21 5.24 -4.88
N SER A 197 -17.59 5.65 -3.76
CA SER A 197 -18.35 5.92 -2.54
C SER A 197 -19.33 7.06 -2.75
N GLY A 198 -18.99 8.08 -3.54
CA GLY A 198 -19.93 9.16 -3.82
C GLY A 198 -21.17 8.76 -4.59
N LYS A 199 -21.11 7.70 -5.40
CA LYS A 199 -22.26 7.14 -6.12
C LYS A 199 -23.04 6.12 -5.31
N LEU A 200 -22.34 5.26 -4.56
CA LEU A 200 -22.95 4.11 -3.90
C LEU A 200 -23.27 4.35 -2.41
N PHE A 201 -22.46 5.16 -1.73
CA PHE A 201 -22.50 5.41 -0.28
C PHE A 201 -22.24 6.89 0.02
N PRO A 202 -23.08 7.82 -0.47
CA PRO A 202 -22.79 9.26 -0.43
C PRO A 202 -22.55 9.78 1.00
N GLU A 203 -23.30 9.26 1.98
CA GLU A 203 -23.19 9.63 3.39
C GLU A 203 -21.85 9.21 4.04
N ASP A 204 -21.18 8.22 3.47
CA ASP A 204 -19.98 7.60 4.02
C ASP A 204 -18.72 7.94 3.23
N ARG A 205 -18.85 8.81 2.20
CA ARG A 205 -17.79 9.13 1.25
C ARG A 205 -16.47 9.52 1.89
N LEU A 206 -16.50 10.44 2.85
CA LEU A 206 -15.27 10.89 3.52
C LEU A 206 -14.74 9.87 4.52
N PHE A 207 -15.60 9.01 5.08
CA PHE A 207 -15.18 7.92 5.95
C PHE A 207 -14.44 6.86 5.14
N HIS A 208 -14.99 6.41 4.00
CA HIS A 208 -14.34 5.47 3.09
C HIS A 208 -13.02 6.03 2.53
N LEU A 209 -13.03 7.30 2.09
CA LEU A 209 -11.80 7.94 1.61
C LEU A 209 -10.71 7.99 2.70
N SER A 210 -11.07 8.42 3.92
CA SER A 210 -10.11 8.49 5.03
C SER A 210 -9.62 7.10 5.43
N PHE A 211 -10.51 6.10 5.45
CA PHE A 211 -10.19 4.71 5.80
C PHE A 211 -9.12 4.11 4.88
N TRP A 212 -9.23 4.36 3.57
CA TRP A 212 -8.23 3.92 2.60
C TRP A 212 -6.97 4.79 2.65
N ALA A 213 -7.14 6.09 2.39
CA ALA A 213 -6.04 6.95 2.01
C ALA A 213 -5.11 7.34 3.17
N LEU A 214 -5.65 7.38 4.40
CA LEU A 214 -4.93 7.85 5.58
C LEU A 214 -4.54 6.70 6.51
N ASN A 215 -4.78 5.45 6.12
CA ASN A 215 -4.32 4.28 6.86
C ASN A 215 -2.78 4.25 6.84
N PRO A 216 -2.10 4.20 8.01
CA PRO A 216 -0.64 4.19 8.06
C PRO A 216 0.02 3.06 7.28
N LEU A 217 -0.61 1.87 7.21
CA LEU A 217 -0.13 0.78 6.37
C LEU A 217 -0.18 1.16 4.88
N VAL A 218 -1.26 1.79 4.42
CA VAL A 218 -1.39 2.21 3.01
C VAL A 218 -0.36 3.29 2.68
N LEU A 219 -0.10 4.23 3.59
CA LEU A 219 0.92 5.26 3.41
C LEU A 219 2.33 4.66 3.36
N ILE A 220 2.65 3.73 4.26
CA ILE A 220 3.97 3.12 4.33
C ILE A 220 4.20 2.18 3.14
N GLU A 221 3.32 1.20 2.91
CA GLU A 221 3.50 0.24 1.82
C GLU A 221 3.30 0.86 0.44
N GLY A 222 2.29 1.72 0.31
CA GLY A 222 1.90 2.33 -0.95
C GLY A 222 2.81 3.46 -1.39
N LEU A 223 3.26 4.32 -0.46
CA LEU A 223 4.05 5.51 -0.80
C LEU A 223 5.51 5.39 -0.38
N VAL A 224 5.82 4.95 0.85
CA VAL A 224 7.21 4.84 1.29
C VAL A 224 7.89 3.67 0.56
N SER A 225 7.47 2.43 0.83
CA SER A 225 8.00 1.20 0.21
C SER A 225 7.78 1.16 -1.30
N SER A 226 6.69 1.78 -1.78
CA SER A 226 6.37 1.92 -3.20
C SER A 226 6.18 0.57 -3.90
N HIS A 227 5.20 -0.20 -3.43
CA HIS A 227 4.82 -1.46 -4.07
C HIS A 227 3.96 -1.24 -5.33
N ASN A 228 4.12 -2.13 -6.31
CA ASN A 228 3.35 -2.14 -7.56
C ASN A 228 1.85 -2.47 -7.37
N ASP A 229 1.44 -2.80 -6.14
CA ASP A 229 0.04 -2.95 -5.74
C ASP A 229 -0.77 -1.66 -5.98
N MET A 230 -0.18 -0.47 -5.90
CA MET A 230 -0.90 0.80 -6.10
C MET A 230 -1.47 0.95 -7.54
N PRO A 231 -0.67 0.83 -8.62
CA PRO A 231 -1.19 0.78 -9.98
C PRO A 231 -2.25 -0.31 -10.21
N MET A 232 -2.05 -1.51 -9.66
CA MET A 232 -3.03 -2.60 -9.73
C MET A 232 -4.36 -2.20 -9.09
N ILE A 233 -4.33 -1.68 -7.86
CA ILE A 233 -5.53 -1.26 -7.12
C ILE A 233 -6.23 -0.11 -7.84
N PHE A 234 -5.48 0.89 -8.34
CA PHE A 234 -6.04 1.97 -9.14
C PHE A 234 -6.81 1.45 -10.36
N LEU A 235 -6.23 0.51 -11.11
CA LEU A 235 -6.85 -0.08 -12.30
C LEU A 235 -8.08 -0.94 -11.95
N THR A 236 -8.05 -1.72 -10.86
CA THR A 236 -9.23 -2.49 -10.44
C THR A 236 -10.36 -1.58 -9.94
N LEU A 237 -10.05 -0.55 -9.14
CA LEU A 237 -11.07 0.40 -8.70
C LEU A 237 -11.63 1.20 -9.89
N SER A 238 -10.79 1.57 -10.85
CA SER A 238 -11.24 2.20 -12.11
C SER A 238 -12.18 1.28 -12.88
N SER A 239 -11.89 -0.03 -12.94
CA SER A 239 -12.79 -1.01 -13.54
C SER A 239 -14.17 -1.03 -12.87
N ILE A 240 -14.21 -1.06 -11.53
CA ILE A 240 -15.46 -1.03 -10.75
C ILE A 240 -16.22 0.27 -11.02
N TYR A 241 -15.54 1.42 -11.01
CA TYR A 241 -16.18 2.71 -11.28
C TYR A 241 -16.75 2.80 -12.70
N LEU A 242 -15.99 2.34 -13.70
CA LEU A 242 -16.45 2.25 -15.09
C LEU A 242 -17.63 1.29 -15.23
N PHE A 243 -17.64 0.20 -14.46
CA PHE A 243 -18.78 -0.72 -14.38
C PHE A 243 -20.03 -0.01 -13.82
N ILE A 244 -19.90 0.78 -12.76
CA ILE A 244 -21.02 1.58 -12.21
C ILE A 244 -21.55 2.56 -13.26
N LEU A 245 -20.67 3.13 -14.09
CA LEU A 245 -21.01 4.03 -15.19
C LEU A 245 -21.57 3.33 -16.44
N ARG A 246 -21.77 2.01 -16.41
CA ARG A 246 -22.19 1.19 -17.57
C ARG A 246 -21.18 1.19 -18.75
N LYS A 247 -19.93 1.61 -18.55
CA LYS A 247 -18.86 1.58 -19.56
C LYS A 247 -18.16 0.22 -19.59
N ARG A 248 -18.85 -0.81 -20.10
CA ARG A 248 -18.44 -2.23 -20.00
C ARG A 248 -17.09 -2.56 -20.63
N ALA A 249 -16.85 -2.12 -21.85
CA ALA A 249 -15.58 -2.37 -22.54
C ALA A 249 -14.39 -1.79 -21.77
N LEU A 250 -14.48 -0.52 -21.36
CA LEU A 250 -13.43 0.14 -20.58
C LEU A 250 -13.26 -0.49 -19.19
N SER A 251 -14.35 -0.94 -18.56
CA SER A 251 -14.30 -1.69 -17.31
C SER A 251 -13.50 -3.00 -17.46
N LEU A 252 -13.78 -3.77 -18.52
CA LEU A 252 -13.05 -5.00 -18.81
C LEU A 252 -11.57 -4.72 -19.11
N VAL A 253 -11.27 -3.74 -19.96
CA VAL A 253 -9.88 -3.35 -20.27
C VAL A 253 -9.12 -2.96 -19.00
N SER A 254 -9.71 -2.11 -18.15
CA SER A 254 -9.10 -1.70 -16.89
C SER A 254 -8.87 -2.88 -15.94
N TYR A 255 -9.78 -3.86 -15.91
CA TYR A 255 -9.62 -5.08 -15.11
C TYR A 255 -8.49 -5.97 -15.63
N VAL A 256 -8.44 -6.22 -16.94
CA VAL A 256 -7.37 -7.02 -17.57
C VAL A 256 -6.01 -6.36 -17.37
N LEU A 257 -5.92 -5.03 -17.50
CA LEU A 257 -4.69 -4.28 -17.20
C LEU A 257 -4.28 -4.43 -15.74
N SER A 258 -5.23 -4.44 -14.79
CA SER A 258 -4.91 -4.71 -13.38
C SER A 258 -4.33 -6.12 -13.19
N VAL A 259 -4.94 -7.14 -13.80
CA VAL A 259 -4.43 -8.52 -13.76
C VAL A 259 -3.02 -8.58 -14.34
N GLY A 260 -2.78 -7.83 -15.42
CA GLY A 260 -1.48 -7.69 -16.06
C GLY A 260 -0.46 -6.86 -15.25
N VAL A 261 -0.86 -6.13 -14.21
CA VAL A 261 0.11 -5.55 -13.26
C VAL A 261 0.54 -6.62 -12.28
N LYS A 262 -0.44 -7.26 -11.63
CA LYS A 262 -0.21 -8.32 -10.65
C LYS A 262 -1.40 -9.28 -10.64
N TYR A 263 -1.10 -10.57 -10.79
CA TYR A 263 -2.09 -11.62 -11.03
C TYR A 263 -3.08 -11.86 -9.89
N SER A 264 -2.84 -11.30 -8.69
CA SER A 264 -3.74 -11.43 -7.54
C SER A 264 -5.17 -10.94 -7.83
N THR A 265 -5.33 -9.95 -8.71
CA THR A 265 -6.67 -9.47 -9.09
C THR A 265 -7.43 -10.43 -10.01
N ALA A 266 -6.78 -11.44 -10.60
CA ALA A 266 -7.47 -12.48 -11.37
C ALA A 266 -8.47 -13.28 -10.53
N PHE A 267 -8.22 -13.40 -9.23
CA PHE A 267 -9.12 -14.04 -8.26
C PHE A 267 -10.48 -13.33 -8.16
N LEU A 268 -10.61 -12.10 -8.66
CA LEU A 268 -11.85 -11.33 -8.65
C LEU A 268 -12.77 -11.66 -9.84
N LEU A 269 -12.32 -12.50 -10.78
CA LEU A 269 -13.08 -12.90 -11.97
C LEU A 269 -14.49 -13.43 -11.65
N PRO A 270 -14.71 -14.29 -10.62
CA PRO A 270 -16.04 -14.73 -10.27
C PRO A 270 -17.01 -13.57 -9.97
N VAL A 271 -16.54 -12.49 -9.35
CA VAL A 271 -17.36 -11.30 -9.08
C VAL A 271 -17.64 -10.53 -10.36
N ALA A 272 -16.66 -10.37 -11.25
CA ALA A 272 -16.87 -9.71 -12.54
C ALA A 272 -17.92 -10.46 -13.41
N LEU A 273 -17.85 -11.79 -13.42
CA LEU A 273 -18.85 -12.65 -14.09
C LEU A 273 -20.22 -12.55 -13.42
N TRP A 274 -20.27 -12.57 -12.09
CA TRP A 274 -21.51 -12.42 -11.33
C TRP A 274 -22.20 -11.08 -11.61
N LEU A 275 -21.46 -9.97 -11.59
CA LEU A 275 -21.97 -8.64 -11.92
C LEU A 275 -22.53 -8.58 -13.35
N SER A 276 -21.83 -9.18 -14.31
CA SER A 276 -22.27 -9.25 -15.71
C SER A 276 -23.55 -10.08 -15.86
N TYR A 277 -23.66 -11.19 -15.12
CA TYR A 277 -24.87 -12.01 -15.07
C TYR A 277 -26.07 -11.24 -14.49
N LEU A 278 -25.88 -10.55 -13.35
CA LEU A 278 -26.95 -9.76 -12.72
C LEU A 278 -27.46 -8.68 -13.65
N GLU A 279 -26.57 -7.97 -14.35
CA GLU A 279 -26.96 -6.98 -15.34
C GLU A 279 -27.74 -7.61 -16.50
N LYS A 280 -27.24 -8.71 -17.09
CA LYS A 280 -27.93 -9.40 -18.19
C LYS A 280 -29.33 -9.83 -17.81
N LYS A 281 -29.54 -10.24 -16.56
CA LYS A 281 -30.84 -10.61 -16.00
C LYS A 281 -31.64 -9.42 -15.46
N LYS A 282 -31.16 -8.18 -15.63
CA LYS A 282 -31.75 -6.94 -15.10
C LYS A 282 -32.06 -7.03 -13.59
N LYS A 283 -31.28 -7.82 -12.84
CA LYS A 283 -31.42 -7.95 -11.40
C LYS A 283 -30.75 -6.76 -10.71
N PRO A 284 -31.31 -6.28 -9.58
CA PRO A 284 -30.64 -5.25 -8.78
C PRO A 284 -29.30 -5.77 -8.27
N ILE A 285 -28.31 -4.87 -8.17
CA ILE A 285 -26.97 -5.18 -7.66
C ILE A 285 -26.90 -4.68 -6.22
N ASP A 286 -26.74 -5.61 -5.27
CA ASP A 286 -26.39 -5.26 -3.89
C ASP A 286 -24.87 -5.06 -3.79
N TRP A 287 -24.45 -3.80 -3.87
CA TRP A 287 -23.05 -3.42 -3.81
C TRP A 287 -22.36 -3.81 -2.51
N ASN A 288 -23.08 -3.95 -1.40
CA ASN A 288 -22.46 -4.42 -0.17
C ASN A 288 -21.96 -5.85 -0.31
N ASN A 289 -22.79 -6.74 -0.88
CA ASN A 289 -22.42 -8.14 -1.08
C ASN A 289 -21.32 -8.28 -2.13
N VAL A 290 -21.31 -7.41 -3.14
CA VAL A 290 -20.22 -7.31 -4.10
C VAL A 290 -18.90 -6.97 -3.41
N PHE A 291 -18.85 -5.93 -2.56
CA PHE A 291 -17.63 -5.57 -1.85
C PHE A 291 -17.21 -6.60 -0.79
N ILE A 292 -18.15 -7.30 -0.16
CA ILE A 292 -17.83 -8.47 0.68
C ILE A 292 -17.13 -9.54 -0.16
N ALA A 293 -17.71 -9.93 -1.31
CA ALA A 293 -17.13 -10.95 -2.17
C ALA A 293 -15.75 -10.56 -2.69
N LEU A 294 -15.56 -9.31 -3.13
CA LEU A 294 -14.26 -8.77 -3.55
C LEU A 294 -13.23 -8.82 -2.42
N THR A 295 -13.62 -8.38 -1.22
CA THR A 295 -12.75 -8.42 -0.03
C THR A 295 -12.37 -9.85 0.31
N SER A 296 -13.33 -10.78 0.39
CA SER A 296 -13.09 -12.19 0.73
C SER A 296 -12.19 -12.89 -0.29
N LEU A 297 -12.42 -12.69 -1.59
CA LEU A 297 -11.56 -13.26 -2.64
C LEU A 297 -10.16 -12.65 -2.62
N SER A 298 -10.03 -11.36 -2.30
CA SER A 298 -8.73 -10.73 -2.14
C SER A 298 -7.99 -11.23 -0.89
N VAL A 299 -8.70 -11.51 0.21
CA VAL A 299 -8.13 -12.17 1.40
C VAL A 299 -7.68 -13.59 1.05
N LEU A 300 -8.48 -14.35 0.28
CA LEU A 300 -8.08 -15.67 -0.18
C LEU A 300 -6.79 -15.62 -1.02
N ALA A 301 -6.71 -14.68 -1.97
CA ALA A 301 -5.50 -14.48 -2.78
C ALA A 301 -4.27 -14.15 -1.90
N MET A 302 -4.44 -13.30 -0.88
CA MET A 302 -3.40 -12.99 0.11
C MET A 302 -2.96 -14.25 0.88
N LEU A 303 -3.90 -15.05 1.38
CA LEU A 303 -3.60 -16.27 2.14
C LEU A 303 -2.81 -17.27 1.28
N LEU A 304 -3.23 -17.48 0.03
CA LEU A 304 -2.53 -18.36 -0.91
C LEU A 304 -1.12 -17.86 -1.23
N ALA A 305 -0.94 -16.54 -1.41
CA ALA A 305 0.39 -15.95 -1.59
C ALA A 305 1.28 -16.15 -0.34
N SER A 306 0.70 -16.00 0.85
CA SER A 306 1.41 -16.13 2.13
C SER A 306 1.90 -17.56 2.39
N ILE A 307 1.14 -18.57 1.96
CA ILE A 307 1.56 -19.98 2.02
C ILE A 307 2.81 -20.22 1.15
N ARG A 308 2.99 -19.46 0.06
CA ARG A 308 4.10 -19.63 -0.88
C ARG A 308 5.41 -18.97 -0.41
N THR A 309 5.34 -17.75 0.16
CA THR A 309 6.53 -16.90 0.36
C THR A 309 6.59 -16.20 1.72
N ASN A 310 5.86 -16.71 2.71
CA ASN A 310 5.51 -16.04 3.97
C ASN A 310 4.61 -14.82 3.73
N PHE A 311 3.88 -14.44 4.78
CA PHE A 311 3.09 -13.21 4.76
C PHE A 311 4.02 -11.99 4.66
N GLN A 312 3.52 -10.95 4.00
CA GLN A 312 4.19 -9.67 3.90
C GLN A 312 3.16 -8.56 4.10
N PRO A 313 3.47 -7.47 4.84
CA PRO A 313 2.49 -6.44 5.18
C PRO A 313 1.74 -5.84 3.98
N TRP A 314 2.41 -5.63 2.84
CA TRP A 314 1.78 -5.07 1.64
C TRP A 314 0.72 -5.99 1.01
N TYR A 315 0.66 -7.28 1.36
CA TYR A 315 -0.42 -8.17 0.89
C TYR A 315 -1.80 -7.77 1.41
N LEU A 316 -1.86 -6.91 2.44
CA LEU A 316 -3.11 -6.35 2.95
C LEU A 316 -3.65 -5.18 2.09
N LEU A 317 -2.85 -4.58 1.21
CA LEU A 317 -3.31 -3.44 0.40
C LEU A 317 -4.53 -3.78 -0.47
N PRO A 318 -4.54 -4.89 -1.24
CA PRO A 318 -5.70 -5.23 -2.06
C PRO A 318 -6.99 -5.48 -1.24
N PRO A 319 -7.02 -6.33 -0.18
CA PRO A 319 -8.24 -6.53 0.58
C PRO A 319 -8.70 -5.26 1.30
N LEU A 320 -7.79 -4.41 1.82
CA LEU A 320 -8.15 -3.12 2.41
C LEU A 320 -8.84 -2.19 1.41
N SER A 321 -8.42 -2.19 0.14
CA SER A 321 -9.00 -1.34 -0.90
C SER A 321 -10.49 -1.68 -1.17
N PHE A 322 -10.87 -2.95 -1.10
CA PHE A 322 -12.26 -3.38 -1.25
C PHE A 322 -13.04 -3.29 0.06
N ALA A 323 -12.41 -3.63 1.19
CA ALA A 323 -12.98 -3.53 2.53
C ALA A 323 -13.40 -2.10 2.85
N THR A 324 -12.73 -1.12 2.26
CA THR A 324 -13.03 0.31 2.36
C THR A 324 -14.52 0.62 2.22
N PHE A 325 -15.21 0.02 1.26
CA PHE A 325 -16.62 0.32 0.98
C PHE A 325 -17.63 -0.36 1.92
N ILE A 326 -17.15 -1.25 2.79
CA ILE A 326 -17.92 -1.93 3.83
C ILE A 326 -17.32 -1.72 5.23
N SER A 327 -16.36 -0.79 5.34
CA SER A 327 -15.52 -0.55 6.52
C SER A 327 -16.28 0.03 7.73
N LYS A 328 -17.53 0.47 7.56
CA LYS A 328 -18.37 0.86 8.71
C LYS A 328 -18.81 -0.32 9.57
N ARG A 329 -18.76 -1.54 9.03
CA ARG A 329 -19.17 -2.73 9.76
C ARG A 329 -18.05 -3.11 10.75
N PRO A 330 -18.35 -3.28 12.05
CA PRO A 330 -17.30 -3.54 13.04
C PRO A 330 -16.45 -4.79 12.73
N TYR A 331 -17.07 -5.84 12.18
CA TYR A 331 -16.37 -7.06 11.77
C TYR A 331 -15.47 -6.91 10.53
N VAL A 332 -15.48 -5.74 9.87
CA VAL A 332 -14.51 -5.36 8.83
C VAL A 332 -13.53 -4.34 9.38
N LEU A 333 -14.04 -3.31 10.07
CA LEU A 333 -13.25 -2.24 10.63
C LEU A 333 -12.16 -2.75 11.56
N VAL A 334 -12.56 -3.50 12.59
CA VAL A 334 -11.66 -3.93 13.67
C VAL A 334 -10.53 -4.81 13.15
N PRO A 335 -10.77 -5.92 12.41
CA PRO A 335 -9.67 -6.71 11.87
C PRO A 335 -8.80 -5.91 10.90
N SER A 336 -9.36 -5.00 10.09
CA SER A 336 -8.56 -4.14 9.21
C SER A 336 -7.60 -3.25 9.99
N LEU A 337 -8.06 -2.66 11.10
CA LEU A 337 -7.23 -1.82 11.98
C LEU A 337 -6.12 -2.64 12.66
N VAL A 338 -6.48 -3.79 13.23
CA VAL A 338 -5.53 -4.68 13.91
C VAL A 338 -4.44 -5.16 12.96
N LEU A 339 -4.82 -5.64 11.77
CA LEU A 339 -3.86 -6.11 10.77
C LEU A 339 -3.00 -4.98 10.22
N SER A 340 -3.55 -3.77 10.07
CA SER A 340 -2.75 -2.60 9.67
C SER A 340 -1.70 -2.23 10.71
N ILE A 341 -2.06 -2.28 12.00
CA ILE A 341 -1.11 -2.03 13.10
C ILE A 341 -0.04 -3.12 13.12
N ALA A 342 -0.44 -4.40 13.09
CA ALA A 342 0.49 -5.52 13.10
C ALA A 342 1.46 -5.47 11.92
N GLY A 343 0.97 -5.21 10.70
CA GLY A 343 1.79 -5.11 9.49
C GLY A 343 2.84 -4.00 9.58
N VAL A 344 2.50 -2.84 10.14
CA VAL A 344 3.46 -1.73 10.31
C VAL A 344 4.42 -1.98 11.48
N LEU A 345 3.99 -2.70 12.53
CA LEU A 345 4.83 -3.03 13.69
C LEU A 345 5.98 -3.99 13.34
N VAL A 346 5.84 -4.81 12.29
CA VAL A 346 6.91 -5.68 11.78
C VAL A 346 8.19 -4.88 11.50
N TYR A 347 8.08 -3.66 10.99
CA TYR A 347 9.27 -2.84 10.72
C TYR A 347 9.95 -2.30 11.97
N ALA A 348 9.27 -2.21 13.12
CA ALA A 348 9.95 -1.88 14.38
C ALA A 348 10.93 -2.99 14.76
N ALA A 349 10.55 -4.26 14.55
CA ALA A 349 11.43 -5.40 14.72
C ALA A 349 12.58 -5.40 13.69
N TYR A 350 12.30 -5.05 12.42
CA TYR A 350 13.33 -4.91 11.39
C TYR A 350 14.38 -3.86 11.76
N VAL A 351 13.92 -2.66 12.13
CA VAL A 351 14.80 -1.55 12.52
C VAL A 351 15.60 -1.92 13.78
N TYR A 352 15.02 -2.66 14.73
CA TYR A 352 15.75 -3.03 15.94
C TYR A 352 16.76 -4.17 15.71
N LEU A 353 16.32 -5.29 15.13
CA LEU A 353 17.09 -6.54 15.07
C LEU A 353 17.97 -6.68 13.84
N THR A 354 17.60 -6.08 12.70
CA THR A 354 18.08 -6.37 11.33
C THR A 354 17.51 -7.66 10.75
N ASP A 355 17.55 -7.81 9.42
CA ASP A 355 17.10 -9.03 8.74
C ASP A 355 18.11 -10.18 8.75
N TYR A 356 19.37 -9.92 9.09
CA TYR A 356 20.42 -10.95 9.22
C TYR A 356 20.53 -11.50 10.65
N ASN A 357 19.77 -10.93 11.59
CA ASN A 357 19.68 -11.46 12.95
C ASN A 357 18.86 -12.76 12.96
N LYS A 358 19.37 -13.79 13.65
CA LYS A 358 18.74 -15.11 13.73
C LYS A 358 17.33 -15.08 14.34
N ASP A 359 17.06 -14.13 15.25
CA ASP A 359 15.78 -14.01 15.95
C ASP A 359 14.75 -13.18 15.16
N TYR A 360 15.18 -12.47 14.11
CA TYR A 360 14.30 -11.58 13.34
C TYR A 360 13.14 -12.33 12.67
N PRO A 361 13.37 -13.43 11.90
CA PRO A 361 12.26 -14.14 11.24
C PRO A 361 11.19 -14.62 12.22
N THR A 362 11.60 -15.16 13.38
CA THR A 362 10.67 -15.63 14.42
C THR A 362 9.93 -14.47 15.07
N THR A 363 10.61 -13.35 15.33
CA THR A 363 9.98 -12.15 15.91
C THR A 363 8.90 -11.58 15.00
N VAL A 364 9.19 -11.47 13.70
CA VAL A 364 8.22 -11.00 12.69
C VAL A 364 7.03 -11.95 12.61
N SER A 365 7.29 -13.26 12.48
CA SER A 365 6.23 -14.28 12.43
C SER A 365 5.31 -14.24 13.67
N ASN A 366 5.87 -14.01 14.85
CA ASN A 366 5.09 -13.86 16.09
C ASN A 366 4.20 -12.60 16.08
N ILE A 367 4.72 -11.46 15.61
CA ILE A 367 3.93 -10.21 15.48
C ILE A 367 2.76 -10.42 14.51
N GLU A 368 3.04 -11.04 13.37
CA GLU A 368 2.03 -11.34 12.35
C GLU A 368 0.98 -12.33 12.87
N ALA A 369 1.41 -13.45 13.46
CA ALA A 369 0.52 -14.46 14.02
C ALA A 369 -0.36 -13.88 15.13
N ALA A 370 0.21 -13.07 16.03
CA ALA A 370 -0.56 -12.37 17.07
C ALA A 370 -1.58 -11.40 16.47
N GLY A 371 -1.19 -10.65 15.42
CA GLY A 371 -2.08 -9.76 14.68
C GLY A 371 -3.27 -10.51 14.05
N PHE A 372 -3.01 -11.61 13.36
CA PHE A 372 -4.05 -12.46 12.76
C PHE A 372 -4.94 -13.12 13.81
N ALA A 373 -4.36 -13.66 14.88
CA ALA A 373 -5.11 -14.28 15.97
C ALA A 373 -6.03 -13.28 16.66
N LEU A 374 -5.54 -12.07 16.96
CA LEU A 374 -6.32 -11.00 17.56
C LEU A 374 -7.43 -10.52 16.61
N ALA A 375 -7.12 -10.33 15.32
CA ALA A 375 -8.11 -9.94 14.32
C ALA A 375 -9.23 -10.98 14.19
N ALA A 376 -8.90 -12.27 14.16
CA ALA A 376 -9.86 -13.37 14.11
C ALA A 376 -10.72 -13.43 15.39
N LEU A 377 -10.10 -13.38 16.57
CA LEU A 377 -10.78 -13.41 17.86
C LEU A 377 -11.79 -12.26 17.97
N LEU A 378 -11.36 -11.02 17.70
CA LEU A 378 -12.24 -9.85 17.77
C LEU A 378 -13.38 -9.91 16.76
N THR A 379 -13.13 -10.45 15.56
CA THR A 379 -14.16 -10.64 14.54
C THR A 379 -15.24 -11.62 15.02
N VAL A 380 -14.84 -12.74 15.64
CA VAL A 380 -15.75 -13.73 16.22
C VAL A 380 -16.56 -13.12 17.36
N VAL A 381 -15.91 -12.43 18.31
CA VAL A 381 -16.58 -11.73 19.42
C VAL A 381 -17.61 -10.73 18.90
N ILE A 382 -17.26 -9.92 17.91
CA ILE A 382 -18.17 -8.95 17.29
C ILE A 382 -19.35 -9.66 16.60
N ALA A 383 -19.10 -10.77 15.91
CA ALA A 383 -20.15 -11.54 15.25
C ALA A 383 -21.13 -12.17 16.26
N MET A 384 -20.62 -12.72 17.37
CA MET A 384 -21.41 -13.35 18.42
C MET A 384 -22.22 -12.33 19.25
N PHE A 385 -21.61 -11.21 19.65
CA PHE A 385 -22.20 -10.26 20.59
C PHE A 385 -22.76 -8.99 19.93
N GLY A 386 -22.56 -8.80 18.62
CA GLY A 386 -22.96 -7.59 17.89
C GLY A 386 -24.48 -7.35 17.84
N LYS A 387 -25.30 -8.42 17.94
CA LYS A 387 -26.76 -8.28 18.08
C LYS A 387 -27.16 -7.76 19.47
N THR A 388 -26.46 -8.16 20.52
CA THR A 388 -26.74 -7.80 21.93
C THR A 388 -26.31 -6.37 22.28
N LEU A 389 -25.25 -5.87 21.64
CA LEU A 389 -24.80 -4.48 21.78
C LEU A 389 -25.72 -3.47 21.09
N ARG A 390 -26.40 -3.86 19.99
CA ARG A 390 -27.36 -3.00 19.28
C ARG A 390 -28.60 -2.70 20.12
N THR A 391 -29.05 -3.63 20.95
CA THR A 391 -30.23 -3.48 21.82
C THR A 391 -29.98 -2.65 23.07
N LYS A 392 -28.73 -2.51 23.52
CA LYS A 392 -28.37 -1.70 24.70
C LYS A 392 -27.97 -0.25 24.37
N LEU A 393 -27.57 0.05 23.13
CA LEU A 393 -27.19 1.39 22.68
C LEU A 393 -28.34 2.17 22.00
N LEU A 394 -29.50 1.52 21.82
CA LEU A 394 -30.74 2.12 21.33
C LEU A 394 -31.80 2.29 22.45
N ARG A 395 -31.39 2.15 23.71
CA ARG A 395 -32.16 2.54 24.89
C ARG A 395 -31.51 3.74 25.56
#